data_AF-X1DT74-F1
#
_entry.id   AF-X1DT74-F1
#
_cell.length_a   1.000
_cell.length_b   1.000
_cell.length_c   1.000
_cell.angle_alpha   90.00
_cell.angle_beta   90.00
_cell.angle_gamma   90.00
#
_symmetry.space_group_name_H-M   'P 1'
#
loop_
_entity.id
_entity.type
_entity.pdbx_description
1 polymer ?
#
loop_
_entity_poly.entity_id
_entity_poly.type
_entity_poly.pdbx_seq_one_letter_code
_entity_poly.pdbx_strand_id
1 'polypeptide(L)' 'MSVKGIRDKVAIIGCDATKFGERWDKNQYDLLFEASRDAFKDAGIQKD' A
#
# COMPACT_ATOMS: atom_id res chain seq x y z
N MET A 1 18.07 -26.19 -16.61
CA MET A 1 17.98 -24.73 -16.37
C MET A 1 17.52 -24.53 -14.94
N SER A 2 18.37 -24.04 -14.04
CA SER A 2 17.94 -23.74 -12.67
C SER A 2 17.15 -22.44 -12.68
N VAL A 3 15.89 -22.49 -12.26
CA VAL A 3 15.07 -21.29 -12.05
C VAL A 3 15.74 -20.48 -10.94
N LYS A 4 16.24 -19.29 -11.26
CA LYS A 4 16.68 -18.32 -10.23
C LYS A 4 15.42 -17.80 -9.54
N GLY A 5 15.09 -18.37 -8.38
CA GLY A 5 14.01 -17.87 -7.53
C GLY A 5 14.27 -16.45 -7.02
N ILE A 6 13.25 -15.83 -6.43
CA ILE A 6 13.32 -14.47 -5.85
C ILE A 6 13.62 -14.48 -4.34
N ARG A 7 14.19 -15.58 -3.84
CA ARG A 7 14.65 -15.69 -2.45
C ARG A 7 15.58 -14.51 -2.16
N ASP A 8 15.32 -13.81 -1.05
CA ASP A 8 16.07 -12.64 -0.59
C ASP A 8 15.93 -11.37 -1.45
N LYS A 9 14.92 -11.29 -2.30
CA LYS A 9 14.57 -10.05 -3.02
C LYS A 9 13.37 -9.38 -2.39
N VAL A 10 13.41 -8.05 -2.36
CA VAL A 10 12.28 -7.22 -1.95
C VAL A 10 11.34 -7.05 -3.15
N ALA A 11 10.04 -7.21 -2.91
CA ALA A 11 8.98 -6.91 -3.86
C ALA A 11 7.99 -5.95 -3.22
N ILE A 12 7.49 -5.01 -4.02
CA ILE A 12 6.33 -4.19 -3.66
C ILE A 12 5.11 -5.02 -4.04
N ILE A 13 4.28 -5.36 -3.07
CA ILE A 13 3.12 -6.25 -3.24
C ILE A 13 1.78 -5.51 -3.25
N GLY A 14 1.76 -4.22 -2.93
CA GLY A 14 0.58 -3.38 -3.07
C GLY A 14 0.93 -1.89 -3.02
N CYS A 15 0.16 -1.08 -3.73
CA CYS A 15 0.37 0.36 -3.84
C CYS A 15 -0.96 1.07 -4.04
N ASP A 16 -1.23 2.07 -3.23
CA ASP A 16 -2.42 2.91 -3.36
C ASP A 16 -2.11 4.36 -3.03
N ALA A 17 -3.00 5.24 -3.48
CA ALA A 17 -2.92 6.66 -3.24
C ALA A 17 -4.30 7.23 -2.88
N THR A 18 -4.34 8.18 -1.96
CA THR A 18 -5.59 8.90 -1.69
C THR A 18 -6.06 9.66 -2.92
N LYS A 19 -7.38 9.75 -3.09
CA LYS A 19 -7.97 10.59 -4.15
C LYS A 19 -7.47 12.03 -4.05
N PHE A 20 -7.00 12.53 -5.20
CA PHE A 20 -6.60 13.93 -5.34
C PHE A 20 -7.82 14.86 -5.26
N GLY A 21 -7.68 15.95 -4.52
CA GLY A 21 -8.73 16.96 -4.35
C GLY A 21 -8.58 17.72 -3.04
N GLU A 22 -9.34 18.80 -2.92
CA GLU A 22 -9.32 19.63 -1.72
C GLU A 22 -10.18 19.00 -0.61
N ARG A 23 -9.55 18.17 0.22
CA ARG A 23 -10.20 17.46 1.32
C ARG A 23 -10.08 18.25 2.61
N TRP A 24 -10.74 19.41 2.66
CA TRP A 24 -10.72 20.35 3.80
C TRP A 24 -11.21 19.75 5.13
N ASP A 25 -11.96 18.65 5.07
CA ASP A 25 -12.44 17.86 6.21
C ASP A 25 -11.36 16.90 6.79
N LYS A 26 -10.32 16.57 6.02
CA LYS A 26 -9.34 15.55 6.41
C LYS A 26 -8.00 16.18 6.77
N ASN A 27 -7.40 15.65 7.84
CA ASN A 27 -6.03 15.97 8.20
C ASN A 27 -5.04 15.06 7.42
N GLN A 28 -3.76 15.44 7.38
CA GLN A 28 -2.69 14.66 6.79
C GLN A 28 -2.64 13.21 7.32
N TYR A 29 -2.90 13.01 8.61
CA TYR A 29 -2.92 11.67 9.21
C TYR A 29 -4.07 10.80 8.70
N ASP A 30 -5.26 11.38 8.51
CA ASP A 30 -6.41 10.67 7.92
C ASP A 30 -6.12 10.24 6.48
N LEU A 31 -5.47 11.12 5.70
CA LEU A 31 -5.08 10.81 4.34
C LEU A 31 -4.02 9.70 4.31
N LEU A 32 -3.00 9.77 5.17
CA LEU A 32 -1.96 8.75 5.26
C LEU A 32 -2.54 7.39 5.69
N PHE A 33 -3.48 7.38 6.63
CA PHE A 33 -4.15 6.18 7.10
C PHE A 33 -5.02 5.56 5.99
N GLU A 34 -5.78 6.37 5.25
CA GLU A 34 -6.58 5.91 4.11
C GLU A 34 -5.69 5.25 3.04
N ALA A 35 -4.62 5.93 2.59
CA ALA A 35 -3.71 5.37 1.60
C ALA A 35 -3.02 4.08 2.07
N SER A 36 -2.59 4.03 3.34
CA SER A 36 -1.95 2.83 3.88
C SER A 36 -2.92 1.65 3.93
N ARG A 37 -4.15 1.89 4.38
CA ARG A 37 -5.20 0.87 4.48
C ARG A 37 -5.59 0.32 3.11
N ASP A 38 -5.71 1.18 2.11
CA ASP A 38 -6.00 0.75 0.75
C ASP A 38 -4.81 -0.04 0.16
N ALA A 39 -3.56 0.37 0.41
CA ALA A 39 -2.38 -0.37 -0.02
C ALA A 39 -2.28 -1.78 0.61
N PHE A 40 -2.68 -1.94 1.88
CA PHE A 40 -2.78 -3.25 2.52
C PHE A 40 -3.85 -4.14 1.87
N LYS A 41 -4.97 -3.53 1.47
CA LYS A 41 -6.06 -4.23 0.77
C LYS A 41 -5.63 -4.67 -0.63
N ASP A 42 -4.94 -3.83 -1.39
CA ASP A 42 -4.36 -4.16 -2.70
C ASP A 42 -3.34 -5.29 -2.59
N ALA A 43 -2.48 -5.24 -1.55
CA ALA A 43 -1.53 -6.31 -1.23
C ALA A 43 -2.19 -7.62 -0.75
N GLY A 44 -3.50 -7.62 -0.45
CA GLY A 44 -4.21 -8.79 0.04
C GLY A 44 -3.75 -9.26 1.42
N ILE A 45 -3.19 -8.37 2.23
CA ILE A 45 -2.67 -8.68 3.57
C ILE A 45 -3.49 -8.00 4.67
N GLN A 46 -3.57 -8.66 5.82
CA GLN A 46 -4.24 -8.13 7.01
C GLN A 46 -3.20 -7.85 8.09
N LYS A 47 -3.30 -6.70 8.74
CA LYS A 47 -2.44 -6.37 9.88
C LYS A 47 -2.98 -7.12 11.11
N ASP A 48 -2.14 -7.93 11.74
CA ASP A 48 -2.37 -8.55 13.05
C ASP A 48 -2.31 -7.50 14.17
#